data_AF-A0A0S8H5V1-F1
#
_entry.id   AF-A0A0S8H5V1-F1
#
_cell.length_a   1.000
_cell.length_b   1.000
_cell.length_c   1.000
_cell.angle_alpha   90.00
_cell.angle_beta   90.00
_cell.angle_gamma   90.00
#
_symmetry.space_group_name_H-M   'P 1'
#
loop_
_entity.id
_entity.type
_entity.pdbx_description
1 polymer ?
#
loop_
_entity_poly.entity_id
_entity_poly.type
_entity_poly.pdbx_seq_one_letter_code
_entity_poly.pdbx_strand_id
1 'polypeptide(L)'
;MCRAYCNAGMSNLTHNTVTTIVLDTETYDVGSNFNTGTYTFTTPVAGYYLICASIGYSNVVSSARYDTMVYIDGALLVCGIQQLDATGPANIELAPFVSDIFYIASGKTIQLKGIVRHASADTVDVAGSSNKTFMTIMLLA
;
A
#
# COMPACT_ATOMS: atom_id res chain seq x y z
N MET A 1 -10.34 6.20 12.84
CA MET A 1 -9.95 6.69 11.50
C MET A 1 -8.47 7.03 11.55
N CYS A 2 -7.70 6.65 10.53
CA CYS A 2 -6.27 6.92 10.47
C CYS A 2 -5.83 7.22 9.04
N ARG A 3 -4.67 7.87 8.92
CA ARG A 3 -3.91 7.98 7.69
C ARG A 3 -2.44 7.84 8.03
N ALA A 4 -1.78 6.86 7.43
CA ALA A 4 -0.35 6.64 7.54
C ALA A 4 0.30 6.63 6.15
N TYR A 5 1.58 6.97 6.10
CA TYR A 5 2.37 7.06 4.88
C TYR A 5 3.79 6.54 5.09
N CYS A 6 4.43 6.20 3.99
CA CYS A 6 5.84 5.82 3.95
C CYS A 6 6.69 7.09 3.90
N ASN A 7 7.46 7.37 4.94
CA ASN A 7 8.43 8.46 4.98
C ASN A 7 9.82 7.93 4.61
N ALA A 8 10.27 6.84 5.23
CA ALA A 8 11.45 6.12 4.79
C ALA A 8 11.09 5.17 3.63
N GLY A 9 11.41 5.60 2.41
CA GLY A 9 11.23 4.77 1.20
C GLY A 9 11.89 3.40 1.31
N MET A 10 11.46 2.47 0.47
CA MET A 10 11.99 1.10 0.43
C MET A 10 12.75 0.91 -0.88
N SER A 11 13.90 0.25 -0.84
CA SER A 11 14.68 -0.02 -2.05
C SER A 11 14.71 -1.51 -2.40
N ASN A 12 14.84 -1.80 -3.68
CA ASN A 12 15.06 -3.14 -4.23
C ASN A 12 14.02 -4.15 -3.74
N LEU A 13 12.73 -3.84 -3.93
CA LEU A 13 11.66 -4.79 -3.66
C LEU A 13 11.91 -6.09 -4.41
N THR A 14 11.77 -7.21 -3.69
CA THR A 14 11.91 -8.54 -4.30
C THR A 14 10.79 -8.78 -5.30
N HIS A 15 11.16 -9.06 -6.54
CA HIS A 15 10.21 -9.33 -7.60
C HIS A 15 9.36 -10.58 -7.30
N ASN A 16 8.12 -10.59 -7.79
CA ASN A 16 7.11 -11.63 -7.57
C ASN A 16 6.89 -12.02 -6.10
N THR A 17 7.27 -11.16 -5.16
CA THR A 17 7.13 -11.40 -3.72
C THR A 17 6.22 -10.32 -3.13
N VAL A 18 5.19 -10.75 -2.40
CA VAL A 18 4.31 -9.83 -1.67
C VAL A 18 5.08 -9.27 -0.48
N THR A 19 5.26 -7.95 -0.47
CA THR A 19 6.02 -7.25 0.56
C THR A 19 5.11 -6.31 1.36
N THR A 20 5.23 -6.30 2.68
CA THR A 20 4.55 -5.31 3.54
C THR A 20 5.18 -3.94 3.33
N ILE A 21 4.36 -2.93 3.04
CA ILE A 21 4.85 -1.56 2.82
C ILE A 21 5.07 -0.87 4.16
N VAL A 22 6.22 -0.21 4.29
CA VAL A 22 6.62 0.55 5.48
C VAL A 22 5.84 1.85 5.54
N LEU A 23 4.75 1.86 6.31
CA LEU A 23 3.99 3.06 6.64
C LEU A 23 4.41 3.54 8.04
N ASP A 24 5.61 4.11 8.12
CA ASP A 24 6.31 4.46 9.36
C ASP A 24 5.85 5.78 10.00
N THR A 25 5.05 6.58 9.28
CA THR A 25 4.63 7.91 9.75
C THR A 25 3.13 8.13 9.63
N GLU A 26 2.52 8.68 10.66
CA GLU A 26 1.10 9.03 10.67
C GLU A 26 0.90 10.48 10.25
N THR A 27 -0.12 10.74 9.44
CA THR A 27 -0.69 12.09 9.28
C THR A 27 -1.66 12.38 10.42
N TYR A 28 -2.47 11.38 10.77
CA TYR A 28 -3.35 11.38 11.94
C TYR A 28 -3.72 9.93 12.29
N ASP A 29 -3.98 9.68 13.56
CA ASP A 29 -4.66 8.50 14.05
C ASP A 29 -5.47 8.83 15.30
N VAL A 30 -6.77 9.06 15.11
CA VAL A 30 -7.65 9.60 16.16
C VAL A 30 -7.81 8.64 17.34
N GLY A 31 -7.66 7.33 17.09
CA GLY A 31 -7.90 6.31 18.12
C GLY A 31 -6.68 5.45 18.45
N SER A 32 -5.48 5.83 17.99
CA SER A 32 -4.25 5.06 18.18
C SER A 32 -4.40 3.58 17.80
N ASN A 33 -5.08 3.34 16.67
CA ASN A 33 -5.38 2.01 16.13
C ASN A 33 -4.37 1.55 15.08
N PHE A 34 -3.51 2.46 14.60
CA PHE A 34 -2.43 2.15 13.69
C PHE A 34 -1.13 1.97 14.48
N ASN A 35 -0.37 0.92 14.14
CA ASN A 35 0.92 0.64 14.75
C ASN A 35 2.02 0.82 13.70
N THR A 36 2.84 1.86 13.85
CA THR A 36 3.95 2.16 12.92
C THR A 36 5.12 1.20 13.03
N GLY A 37 5.20 0.36 14.07
CA GLY A 37 6.19 -0.71 14.18
C GLY A 37 5.80 -1.98 13.41
N THR A 38 4.51 -2.20 13.17
CA THR A 38 3.99 -3.37 12.42
C THR A 38 3.23 -2.99 11.15
N TYR A 39 3.13 -1.70 10.84
CA TYR A 39 2.43 -1.10 9.70
C TYR A 39 0.98 -1.59 9.56
N THR A 40 0.31 -1.75 10.70
CA THR A 40 -1.00 -2.42 10.78
C THR A 40 -2.03 -1.54 11.46
N PHE A 41 -3.21 -1.41 10.85
CA PHE A 41 -4.39 -0.87 11.50
C PHE A 41 -5.20 -1.99 12.14
N THR A 42 -5.66 -1.82 13.38
CA THR A 42 -6.60 -2.74 14.03
C THR A 42 -7.98 -2.09 14.08
N THR A 43 -9.01 -2.73 13.52
CA THR A 43 -10.36 -2.16 13.53
C THR A 43 -10.94 -2.11 14.95
N PRO A 44 -11.25 -0.93 15.51
CA PRO A 44 -11.74 -0.85 16.90
C PRO A 44 -13.18 -1.37 17.02
N VAL A 45 -14.02 -1.11 16.03
CA VAL A 45 -15.43 -1.50 15.99
C VAL A 45 -15.77 -2.16 14.66
N ALA A 46 -16.84 -2.95 14.64
CA ALA A 46 -17.37 -3.46 13.39
C ALA A 46 -18.12 -2.35 12.65
N GLY A 47 -18.00 -2.30 11.32
CA GLY A 47 -18.69 -1.30 10.51
C GLY A 47 -18.19 -1.24 9.07
N TYR A 48 -18.73 -0.31 8.30
CA TYR A 48 -18.26 -0.01 6.95
C TYR A 48 -17.08 0.95 6.99
N TYR A 49 -15.98 0.55 6.36
CA TYR A 49 -14.75 1.34 6.27
C TYR A 49 -14.48 1.73 4.82
N LEU A 50 -14.31 3.03 4.56
CA LEU A 50 -13.65 3.52 3.35
C LEU A 50 -12.14 3.29 3.50
N ILE A 51 -11.55 2.61 2.53
CA ILE A 51 -10.11 2.38 2.45
C ILE A 51 -9.60 2.99 1.13
N CYS A 52 -8.67 3.93 1.24
CA CYS A 52 -7.94 4.48 0.10
C CYS A 52 -6.44 4.21 0.27
N ALA A 53 -5.79 3.62 -0.72
CA ALA A 53 -4.36 3.29 -0.63
C ALA A 53 -3.65 3.49 -1.96
N SER A 54 -2.38 3.89 -1.90
CA SER A 54 -1.49 4.03 -3.05
C SER A 54 -0.07 3.63 -2.67
N ILE A 55 0.69 3.14 -3.65
CA ILE A 55 2.12 2.87 -3.54
C ILE A 55 2.80 3.56 -4.72
N GLY A 56 3.72 4.49 -4.43
CA GLY A 56 4.55 5.10 -5.45
C GLY A 56 5.73 4.20 -5.79
N TYR A 57 5.65 3.49 -6.91
CA TYR A 57 6.76 2.73 -7.45
C TYR A 57 7.70 3.62 -8.27
N SER A 58 9.00 3.46 -8.08
CA SER A 58 10.08 4.14 -8.82
C SER A 58 11.12 3.11 -9.28
N ASN A 59 12.06 3.52 -10.13
CA ASN A 59 12.96 2.59 -10.83
C ASN A 59 12.19 1.46 -11.55
N VAL A 60 11.01 1.80 -12.05
CA VAL A 60 10.11 0.87 -12.73
C VAL A 60 10.73 0.39 -14.04
N VAL A 61 10.53 -0.88 -14.33
CA VAL A 61 10.98 -1.54 -15.56
C VAL A 61 9.82 -1.78 -16.52
N SER A 62 10.14 -1.89 -17.81
CA SER A 62 9.18 -2.20 -18.87
C SER A 62 8.64 -3.63 -18.77
N SER A 63 7.45 -3.86 -19.33
CA SER A 63 6.78 -5.16 -19.36
C SER A 63 6.58 -5.74 -17.96
N ALA A 64 6.19 -4.88 -17.03
CA ALA A 64 6.00 -5.21 -15.62
C ALA A 64 4.65 -4.70 -15.12
N ARG A 65 4.11 -5.43 -14.14
CA ARG A 65 2.87 -5.09 -13.43
C ARG A 65 3.18 -4.73 -11.98
N TYR A 66 2.52 -3.69 -11.48
CA TYR A 66 2.71 -3.13 -10.14
C TYR A 66 1.35 -3.11 -9.44
N ASP A 67 1.30 -3.64 -8.21
CA ASP A 67 0.05 -3.77 -7.47
C ASP A 67 0.10 -3.06 -6.13
N THR A 68 -0.95 -2.29 -5.85
CA THR A 68 -1.30 -1.82 -4.52
C THR A 68 -2.34 -2.76 -3.93
N MET A 69 -1.99 -3.48 -2.86
CA MET A 69 -2.85 -4.49 -2.26
C MET A 69 -3.20 -4.12 -0.82
N VAL A 70 -4.47 -4.23 -0.47
CA VAL A 70 -4.92 -4.15 0.92
C VAL A 70 -5.19 -5.56 1.42
N TYR A 71 -4.61 -5.90 2.55
CA TYR A 71 -4.78 -7.20 3.20
C TYR A 71 -5.61 -7.04 4.48
N ILE A 72 -6.44 -8.04 4.78
CA ILE A 72 -7.16 -8.20 6.04
C ILE A 72 -6.81 -9.55 6.68
N ASP A 73 -6.35 -9.55 7.93
CA ASP A 73 -5.92 -10.77 8.65
C ASP A 73 -5.00 -11.69 7.83
N GLY A 74 -4.09 -11.10 7.05
CA GLY A 74 -3.16 -11.83 6.21
C GLY A 74 -3.72 -12.37 4.88
N ALA A 75 -5.00 -12.15 4.58
CA ALA A 75 -5.61 -12.45 3.28
C ALA A 75 -5.77 -11.20 2.42
N LEU A 76 -5.68 -11.35 1.09
CA LEU A 76 -5.93 -10.25 0.15
C LEU A 76 -7.41 -9.82 0.23
N LEU A 77 -7.66 -8.54 0.47
CA LEU A 77 -9.00 -7.93 0.43
C LEU A 77 -9.28 -7.32 -0.96
N VAL A 78 -8.39 -6.45 -1.42
CA VAL A 78 -8.56 -5.70 -2.69
C VAL A 78 -7.20 -5.35 -3.29
N CYS A 79 -7.16 -5.22 -4.62
CA CYS A 79 -5.94 -4.93 -5.38
C CYS A 79 -6.20 -3.89 -6.47
N GLY A 80 -5.37 -2.84 -6.50
CA GLY A 80 -5.24 -1.88 -7.59
C GLY A 80 -4.03 -2.24 -8.45
N ILE A 81 -4.18 -2.25 -9.77
CA ILE A 81 -3.19 -2.78 -10.71
C ILE A 81 -2.81 -1.70 -11.70
N GLN A 82 -1.52 -1.57 -11.97
CA GLN A 82 -1.01 -0.78 -13.09
C GLN A 82 0.07 -1.57 -13.83
N GLN A 83 -0.01 -1.60 -15.15
CA GLN A 83 0.98 -2.22 -16.03
C GLN A 83 1.75 -1.13 -16.79
N LEU A 84 3.05 -1.36 -16.98
CA LEU A 84 3.90 -0.51 -17.78
C LEU A 84 4.54 -1.34 -18.90
N ASP A 85 4.17 -1.03 -20.13
CA ASP A 85 4.70 -1.67 -21.35
C ASP A 85 5.50 -0.69 -22.23
N ALA A 86 6.15 0.29 -21.59
CA ALA A 86 6.95 1.30 -22.28
C ALA A 86 8.43 1.16 -21.94
N THR A 87 9.28 1.21 -22.97
CA THR A 87 10.68 1.64 -22.83
C THR A 87 10.68 3.17 -22.81
N GLY A 88 10.60 3.76 -21.62
CA GLY A 88 10.59 5.22 -21.43
C GLY A 88 11.81 5.70 -20.65
N PRO A 89 12.07 7.03 -20.62
CA PRO A 89 13.23 7.59 -19.92
C PRO A 89 13.22 7.20 -18.43
N ALA A 90 14.41 7.21 -17.80
CA ALA A 90 14.71 6.66 -16.47
C ALA A 90 13.90 7.20 -15.26
N ASN A 91 12.86 8.00 -15.47
CA ASN A 91 12.13 8.75 -14.44
C ASN A 91 10.61 8.47 -14.43
N ILE A 92 10.15 7.32 -14.92
CA ILE A 92 8.74 6.95 -14.79
C ILE A 92 8.49 6.51 -13.35
N GLU A 93 7.41 7.02 -12.77
CA GLU A 93 6.86 6.54 -11.51
C GLU A 93 5.42 6.10 -11.74
N LEU A 94 4.99 5.08 -11.00
CA LEU A 94 3.64 4.53 -11.08
C LEU A 94 3.02 4.54 -9.69
N ALA A 95 1.72 4.86 -9.62
CA ALA A 95 1.00 4.92 -8.36
C ALA A 95 -0.34 4.18 -8.49
N PRO A 96 -0.35 2.84 -8.62
CA PRO A 96 -1.59 2.07 -8.58
C PRO A 96 -2.36 2.42 -7.30
N PHE A 97 -3.67 2.54 -7.43
CA PHE A 97 -4.54 3.06 -6.39
C PHE A 97 -5.71 2.14 -6.11
N VAL A 98 -6.11 2.08 -4.83
CA VAL A 98 -7.32 1.41 -4.35
C VAL A 98 -8.19 2.46 -3.67
N SER A 99 -9.50 2.44 -3.94
CA SER A 99 -10.51 3.16 -3.16
C SER A 99 -11.81 2.38 -3.18
N ASP A 100 -12.21 1.84 -2.05
CA ASP A 100 -13.44 1.06 -1.93
C ASP A 100 -13.95 1.03 -0.48
N ILE A 101 -15.18 0.55 -0.28
CA ILE A 101 -15.87 0.48 1.01
C ILE A 101 -16.14 -0.99 1.35
N PHE A 102 -15.71 -1.42 2.53
CA PHE A 102 -15.92 -2.79 3.01
C PHE A 102 -16.56 -2.81 4.39
N TYR A 103 -17.47 -3.76 4.63
CA TYR A 103 -17.82 -4.12 6.00
C TYR A 103 -16.66 -4.91 6.62
N ILE A 104 -16.20 -4.48 7.79
CA ILE A 104 -15.10 -5.12 8.50
C ILE A 104 -15.49 -5.29 9.97
N ALA A 105 -15.34 -6.51 10.48
CA ALA A 105 -15.58 -6.81 11.88
C ALA A 105 -14.56 -6.11 12.81
N SER A 106 -14.86 -5.98 14.10
CA SER A 106 -13.90 -5.48 15.10
C SER A 106 -12.73 -6.47 15.29
N GLY A 107 -11.55 -5.94 15.65
CA GLY A 107 -10.34 -6.70 15.93
C GLY A 107 -9.59 -7.21 14.70
N LYS A 108 -10.01 -6.81 13.49
CA LYS A 108 -9.38 -7.19 12.23
C LYS A 108 -8.16 -6.34 11.95
N THR A 109 -7.13 -6.95 11.40
CA THR A 109 -5.88 -6.29 11.05
C THR A 109 -5.85 -5.93 9.57
N ILE A 110 -5.52 -4.68 9.25
CA ILE A 110 -5.45 -4.18 7.88
C ILE A 110 -4.02 -3.72 7.59
N GLN A 111 -3.46 -4.19 6.47
CA GLN A 111 -2.10 -3.86 6.04
C GLN A 111 -2.05 -3.45 4.56
N LEU A 112 -1.18 -2.51 4.24
CA LEU A 112 -0.79 -2.20 2.87
C LEU A 112 0.34 -3.13 2.44
N LYS A 113 0.15 -3.81 1.30
CA LYS A 113 1.18 -4.67 0.69
C LYS A 113 1.35 -4.30 -0.78
N GLY A 114 2.57 -4.49 -1.27
CA GLY A 114 2.92 -4.27 -2.66
C GLY A 114 3.54 -5.52 -3.27
N ILE A 115 3.40 -5.65 -4.58
CA ILE A 115 4.14 -6.64 -5.36
C ILE A 115 4.46 -6.07 -6.74
N VAL A 116 5.68 -6.35 -7.18
CA VAL A 116 6.16 -6.07 -8.52
C VAL A 116 6.20 -7.39 -9.26
N ARG A 117 5.48 -7.51 -10.38
CA ARG A 117 5.45 -8.71 -11.22
C ARG A 117 6.19 -8.46 -12.52
N HIS A 118 7.40 -9.02 -12.57
CA HIS A 118 8.23 -9.07 -13.76
C HIS A 118 9.22 -10.24 -13.66
N ALA A 119 9.91 -10.51 -14.76
CA ALA A 119 10.83 -11.65 -14.90
C ALA A 119 12.30 -11.33 -14.61
N SER A 120 12.64 -10.10 -14.16
CA SER A 120 14.03 -9.65 -13.99
C SER A 120 14.38 -9.38 -12.51
N ALA A 121 15.39 -8.53 -12.26
CA ALA A 121 16.06 -8.32 -10.98
C ALA A 121 15.33 -7.38 -10.01
N ASP A 122 15.70 -7.45 -8.73
CA ASP A 122 15.13 -6.65 -7.63
C ASP A 122 15.63 -5.20 -7.67
N THR A 123 15.14 -4.40 -8.62
CA THR A 123 15.58 -3.00 -8.80
C THR A 123 14.48 -1.97 -8.57
N VAL A 124 13.24 -2.41 -8.34
CA VAL A 124 12.10 -1.50 -8.16
C VAL A 124 12.02 -1.02 -6.72
N ASP A 125 11.81 0.29 -6.56
CA ASP A 125 11.76 0.95 -5.27
C ASP A 125 10.36 1.45 -4.94
N VAL A 126 10.10 1.69 -3.65
CA VAL A 126 8.91 2.37 -3.12
C VAL A 126 9.32 3.76 -2.62
N ALA A 127 8.65 4.78 -3.16
CA ALA A 127 8.87 6.15 -2.79
C ALA A 127 8.45 6.42 -1.34
N GLY A 128 9.38 7.00 -0.57
CA GLY A 128 9.08 7.65 0.71
C GLY A 128 8.41 8.99 0.43
N SER A 129 7.09 9.02 0.42
CA SER A 129 6.33 10.25 0.21
C SER A 129 4.92 10.16 0.79
N SER A 130 4.51 11.22 1.47
CA SER A 130 3.18 11.35 2.04
C SER A 130 2.07 11.40 1.00
N ASN A 131 2.34 11.73 -0.27
CA ASN A 131 1.33 11.85 -1.33
C ASN A 131 1.33 10.71 -2.36
N LYS A 132 2.32 9.79 -2.32
CA LYS A 132 2.42 8.66 -3.25
C LYS A 132 2.22 7.32 -2.56
N THR A 133 2.78 7.14 -1.36
CA THR A 133 2.75 5.87 -0.65
C THR A 133 2.04 6.04 0.68
N PHE A 134 0.75 5.72 0.71
CA PHE A 134 -0.10 5.97 1.87
C PHE A 134 -1.28 5.00 1.94
N MET A 135 -1.87 4.91 3.14
CA MET A 135 -3.15 4.25 3.38
C MET A 135 -4.01 5.14 4.29
N THR A 136 -5.25 5.37 3.88
CA THR A 136 -6.27 6.09 4.63
C THR A 136 -7.42 5.14 4.93
N ILE A 137 -7.85 5.09 6.19
CA ILE A 137 -8.94 4.23 6.66
C ILE A 137 -9.92 5.06 7.49
N MET A 138 -11.18 5.11 7.06
CA MET A 138 -12.26 5.87 7.70
C MET A 138 -13.47 4.99 7.95
N LEU A 139 -13.93 4.92 9.21
CA LEU A 139 -15.21 4.31 9.56
C LEU A 139 -16.34 5.25 9.10
N LEU A 140 -17.35 4.70 8.42
CA LEU A 140 -18.49 5.43 7.88
C LEU A 140 -19.78 5.19 8.69
N ALA A 141 -20.04 3.94 9.10
CA ALA A 141 -21.22 3.53 9.84
C ALA A 141 -21.01 2.15 10.47
#